data_AF-A0A847A789-F1
#
_entry.id   AF-A0A847A789-F1
#
_cell.length_a   1.000
_cell.length_b   1.000
_cell.length_c   1.000
_cell.angle_alpha   90.00
_cell.angle_beta   90.00
_cell.angle_gamma   90.00
#
_symmetry.space_group_name_H-M   'P 1'
#
loop_
_entity.id
_entity.type
_entity.pdbx_description
1 polymer ?
#
loop_
_entity_poly.entity_id
_entity_poly.type
_entity_poly.pdbx_seq_one_letter_code
_entity_poly.pdbx_strand_id
1 'polypeptide(L)'
;MFAYAWGDFALNLAFAGLATIVFFALVMIIAIAVKDHSIIDISWGPSFAVIAATSFVASIGSDGDDMRRLIVLLLTVIWGMRLGIYIGKRNIGKGEDPRYTALLKKRGDAALIPWLIKKIYGMQAVLAFVVSIPVQFAMYVTAGFDALVAIAIVVWGVGFTIETVGDWQQAR
;
A
#
# COMPACT_ATOMS: atom_id res chain seq x y z
N MET A 1 25.05 18.98 10.45
CA MET A 1 23.91 18.10 10.73
C MET A 1 22.80 18.58 9.81
N PHE A 2 22.50 17.87 8.72
CA PHE A 2 21.43 18.30 7.81
C PHE A 2 20.11 18.23 8.57
N ALA A 3 19.40 19.35 8.67
CA ALA A 3 18.09 19.38 9.30
C ALA A 3 17.10 18.67 8.37
N TYR A 4 16.48 17.60 8.84
CA TYR A 4 15.41 16.94 8.11
C TYR A 4 14.15 17.82 8.10
N ALA A 5 13.40 17.82 6.99
CA ALA A 5 12.21 18.64 6.81
C ALA A 5 10.99 18.13 7.60
N TRP A 6 11.07 18.19 8.93
CA TRP A 6 10.05 17.62 9.83
C TRP A 6 8.65 18.21 9.63
N GLY A 7 8.55 19.51 9.33
CA GLY A 7 7.27 20.17 9.07
C GLY A 7 6.58 19.64 7.82
N ASP A 8 7.31 19.60 6.70
CA ASP A 8 6.79 19.09 5.43
C ASP A 8 6.48 17.59 5.51
N PHE A 9 7.33 16.84 6.21
CA PHE A 9 7.09 15.42 6.45
C PHE A 9 5.81 15.18 7.26
N ALA A 10 5.55 15.97 8.32
CA ALA A 10 4.32 15.88 9.10
C ALA A 10 3.07 16.21 8.26
N LEU A 11 3.15 17.21 7.38
CA LEU A 11 2.08 17.52 6.46
C LEU A 11 1.83 16.37 5.46
N ASN A 12 2.90 15.75 4.97
CA ASN A 12 2.79 14.55 4.16
C ASN A 12 2.10 13.39 4.90
N LEU A 13 2.40 13.15 6.17
CA LEU A 13 1.71 12.10 6.95
C LEU A 13 0.19 12.34 6.96
N ALA A 14 -0.25 13.60 7.05
CA ALA A 14 -1.67 13.94 6.98
C ALA A 14 -2.26 13.66 5.58
N PHE A 15 -1.57 14.06 4.50
CA PHE A 15 -2.02 13.78 3.13
C PHE A 15 -2.05 12.28 2.82
N ALA A 16 -0.99 11.54 3.15
CA ALA A 16 -0.91 10.10 2.97
C ALA A 16 -1.96 9.37 3.83
N GLY A 17 -2.20 9.82 5.06
CA GLY A 17 -3.24 9.27 5.93
C GLY A 17 -4.63 9.47 5.34
N LEU A 18 -4.94 10.68 4.86
CA LEU A 18 -6.20 10.97 4.18
C LEU A 18 -6.37 10.13 2.91
N ALA A 19 -5.34 10.06 2.07
CA ALA A 19 -5.36 9.25 0.84
C ALA A 19 -5.60 7.77 1.16
N THR A 20 -4.97 7.24 2.21
CA THR A 20 -5.18 5.85 2.67
C THR A 20 -6.62 5.61 3.11
N ILE A 21 -7.19 6.53 3.92
CA ILE A 21 -8.58 6.44 4.38
C ILE A 21 -9.55 6.46 3.18
N VAL A 22 -9.36 7.41 2.26
CA VAL A 22 -10.19 7.52 1.05
C VAL A 22 -10.08 6.27 0.20
N PHE A 23 -8.88 5.76 -0.02
CA PHE A 23 -8.65 4.55 -0.80
C PHE A 23 -9.40 3.34 -0.22
N PHE A 24 -9.21 3.04 1.08
CA PHE A 24 -9.89 1.89 1.70
C PHE A 24 -11.39 2.09 1.86
N ALA A 25 -11.87 3.34 2.00
CA ALA A 25 -13.31 3.63 1.95
C ALA A 25 -13.90 3.32 0.57
N LEU A 26 -13.22 3.69 -0.52
CA LEU A 26 -13.65 3.37 -1.88
C LEU A 26 -13.64 1.85 -2.12
N VAL A 27 -12.59 1.15 -1.69
CA VAL A 27 -12.52 -0.33 -1.76
C VAL A 27 -13.68 -0.96 -0.99
N MET A 28 -14.02 -0.45 0.20
CA MET A 28 -15.16 -0.94 0.98
C MET A 28 -16.49 -0.73 0.24
N ILE A 29 -16.71 0.45 -0.34
CA ILE A 29 -17.92 0.75 -1.10
C ILE A 29 -18.04 -0.21 -2.29
N ILE A 30 -16.96 -0.41 -3.03
CA ILE A 30 -16.91 -1.35 -4.17
C ILE A 30 -17.21 -2.76 -3.68
N ALA A 31 -16.57 -3.22 -2.61
CA ALA A 31 -16.76 -4.56 -2.06
C ALA A 31 -18.21 -4.81 -1.61
N ILE A 32 -18.88 -3.82 -1.02
CA ILE A 32 -20.30 -3.91 -0.68
C ILE A 32 -21.16 -4.01 -1.94
N ALA A 33 -20.88 -3.19 -2.96
CA ALA A 33 -21.65 -3.16 -4.19
C ALA A 33 -21.56 -4.49 -4.97
N VAL A 34 -20.38 -5.09 -5.01
CA VAL A 34 -20.13 -6.36 -5.70
C VAL A 34 -20.31 -7.59 -4.80
N LYS A 35 -20.58 -7.37 -3.49
CA LYS A 35 -20.74 -8.40 -2.46
C LYS A 35 -19.55 -9.36 -2.34
N ASP A 36 -18.35 -8.79 -2.42
CA ASP A 36 -17.10 -9.54 -2.31
C ASP A 36 -16.06 -8.74 -1.53
N HIS A 37 -15.85 -9.12 -0.27
CA HIS A 37 -14.85 -8.48 0.57
C HIS A 37 -13.42 -8.98 0.32
N SER A 38 -13.20 -10.01 -0.50
CA SER A 38 -11.86 -10.49 -0.87
C SER A 38 -11.07 -9.49 -1.74
N ILE A 39 -11.76 -8.49 -2.31
CA ILE A 39 -11.13 -7.38 -3.03
C ILE A 39 -10.11 -6.63 -2.15
N ILE A 40 -10.28 -6.65 -0.83
CA ILE A 40 -9.31 -6.01 0.07
C ILE A 40 -7.89 -6.60 -0.06
N ASP A 41 -7.77 -7.89 -0.36
CA ASP A 41 -6.46 -8.53 -0.57
C ASP A 41 -5.81 -8.04 -1.88
N ILE A 42 -6.62 -7.85 -2.92
CA ILE A 42 -6.18 -7.30 -4.21
C ILE A 42 -5.70 -5.86 -4.02
N SER A 43 -6.41 -5.09 -3.20
CA SER A 43 -6.14 -3.68 -2.95
C SER A 43 -4.97 -3.41 -2.00
N TRP A 44 -4.40 -4.45 -1.36
CA TRP A 44 -3.31 -4.29 -0.41
C TRP A 44 -2.06 -3.67 -1.05
N GLY A 45 -1.50 -4.31 -2.08
CA GLY A 45 -0.35 -3.77 -2.82
C GLY A 45 -0.62 -2.38 -3.44
N PRO A 46 -1.74 -2.19 -4.17
CA PRO A 46 -2.11 -0.89 -4.73
C PRO A 46 -2.25 0.24 -3.70
N SER A 47 -2.61 -0.05 -2.45
CA SER A 47 -2.67 0.97 -1.40
C SER A 47 -1.32 1.64 -1.15
N PHE A 48 -0.22 0.86 -1.19
CA PHE A 48 1.14 1.39 -1.06
C PHE A 48 1.55 2.25 -2.26
N ALA A 49 1.09 1.90 -3.46
CA ALA A 49 1.32 2.70 -4.65
C ALA A 49 0.62 4.07 -4.54
N VAL A 50 -0.61 4.10 -4.02
CA VAL A 50 -1.33 5.35 -3.75
C VAL A 50 -0.60 6.19 -2.71
N ILE A 51 -0.19 5.60 -1.60
CA ILE A 51 0.55 6.32 -0.54
C ILE A 51 1.87 6.87 -1.09
N ALA A 52 2.64 6.08 -1.83
CA ALA A 52 3.90 6.51 -2.44
C ALA A 52 3.69 7.67 -3.43
N ALA A 53 2.66 7.59 -4.27
CA ALA A 53 2.34 8.66 -5.22
C ALA A 53 1.89 9.95 -4.50
N THR A 54 1.05 9.85 -3.47
CA THR A 54 0.66 10.99 -2.64
C THR A 54 1.87 11.63 -1.97
N SER A 55 2.75 10.83 -1.38
CA SER A 55 3.96 11.34 -0.73
C SER A 55 4.97 11.94 -1.68
N PHE A 56 5.12 11.36 -2.88
CA PHE A 56 5.94 11.94 -3.93
C PHE A 56 5.44 13.35 -4.29
N VAL A 57 4.13 13.49 -4.57
CA VAL A 57 3.52 14.78 -4.90
C VAL A 57 3.63 15.78 -3.74
N ALA A 58 3.38 15.34 -2.50
CA ALA A 58 3.50 16.18 -1.30
C ALA A 58 4.93 16.63 -1.01
N SER A 59 5.94 15.89 -1.49
CA SER A 59 7.35 16.25 -1.32
C SER A 59 7.86 17.25 -2.37
N ILE A 60 7.09 17.55 -3.42
CA ILE A 60 7.50 18.50 -4.46
C ILE A 60 7.74 19.87 -3.82
N GLY A 61 8.91 20.45 -4.07
CA GLY A 61 9.32 21.74 -3.49
C GLY A 61 10.00 21.63 -2.11
N SER A 62 10.13 20.42 -1.55
CA SER A 62 11.01 20.16 -0.40
C SER A 62 12.47 19.91 -0.83
N ASP A 63 13.38 19.96 0.13
CA ASP A 63 14.82 19.69 -0.07
C ASP A 63 15.17 18.21 -0.34
N GLY A 64 14.18 17.31 -0.40
CA GLY A 64 14.39 15.90 -0.72
C GLY A 64 15.01 15.69 -2.10
N ASP A 65 15.91 14.71 -2.22
CA ASP A 65 16.58 14.39 -3.48
C ASP A 65 15.62 13.78 -4.51
N ASP A 66 15.58 14.37 -5.71
CA ASP A 66 14.70 13.98 -6.81
C ASP A 66 14.88 12.53 -7.25
N MET A 67 16.13 12.07 -7.35
CA MET A 67 16.43 10.74 -7.85
C MET A 67 15.96 9.69 -6.83
N ARG A 68 16.23 9.92 -5.53
CA ARG A 68 15.79 9.03 -4.45
C ARG A 68 14.28 8.92 -4.39
N ARG A 69 13.54 10.04 -4.36
CA ARG A 69 12.06 10.00 -4.29
C ARG A 69 11.47 9.30 -5.51
N LEU A 70 12.05 9.50 -6.70
CA LEU A 70 11.61 8.82 -7.92
C LEU A 70 11.86 7.31 -7.86
N ILE A 71 13.04 6.88 -7.42
CA ILE A 71 13.36 5.44 -7.26
C ILE A 71 12.39 4.78 -6.28
N VAL A 72 12.19 5.38 -5.11
CA VAL A 72 11.29 4.84 -4.08
C VAL A 72 9.86 4.75 -4.58
N LEU A 73 9.37 5.77 -5.29
CA LEU A 73 8.07 5.76 -5.95
C LEU A 73 7.96 4.57 -6.92
N LEU A 74 8.89 4.46 -7.87
CA LEU A 74 8.83 3.45 -8.91
C LEU A 74 8.91 2.03 -8.35
N LEU A 75 9.84 1.75 -7.43
CA LEU A 75 9.97 0.44 -6.81
C LEU A 75 8.70 0.05 -6.03
N THR A 76 8.11 0.99 -5.30
CA THR A 76 6.88 0.75 -4.53
C THR A 76 5.68 0.51 -5.46
N VAL A 77 5.55 1.30 -6.53
CA VAL A 77 4.45 1.16 -7.50
C VAL A 77 4.58 -0.16 -8.27
N ILE A 78 5.77 -0.49 -8.76
CA ILE A 78 6.02 -1.74 -9.51
C ILE A 78 5.65 -2.95 -8.65
N TRP A 79 6.14 -2.98 -7.41
CA TRP A 79 5.82 -4.06 -6.48
C TRP A 79 4.33 -4.11 -6.14
N GLY A 80 3.76 -2.99 -5.70
CA GLY A 80 2.38 -2.93 -5.22
C GLY A 80 1.37 -3.29 -6.30
N MET A 81 1.59 -2.81 -7.53
CA MET A 81 0.74 -3.15 -8.67
C MET A 81 0.92 -4.61 -9.11
N ARG A 82 2.15 -5.14 -9.12
CA ARG A 82 2.38 -6.56 -9.44
C ARG A 82 1.62 -7.47 -8.49
N LEU A 83 1.74 -7.22 -7.18
CA LEU A 83 1.07 -7.99 -6.15
C LEU A 83 -0.46 -7.94 -6.32
N GLY A 84 -1.03 -6.74 -6.51
CA GLY A 84 -2.46 -6.58 -6.73
C GLY A 84 -2.95 -7.29 -8.00
N ILE A 85 -2.22 -7.16 -9.12
CA ILE A 85 -2.56 -7.82 -10.38
C ILE A 85 -2.51 -9.36 -10.23
N TYR A 86 -1.51 -9.90 -9.55
CA TYR A 86 -1.39 -11.34 -9.34
C TYR A 86 -2.56 -11.90 -8.51
N ILE A 87 -2.85 -11.29 -7.35
CA ILE A 87 -3.98 -11.70 -6.50
C ILE A 87 -5.30 -11.50 -7.25
N GLY A 88 -5.44 -10.40 -7.99
CA GLY A 88 -6.63 -10.12 -8.81
C GLY A 88 -6.86 -11.19 -9.87
N LYS A 89 -5.84 -11.56 -10.66
CA LYS A 89 -5.95 -12.64 -11.64
C LYS A 89 -6.33 -13.98 -11.01
N ARG A 90 -5.87 -14.24 -9.78
CA ARG A 90 -6.17 -15.48 -9.08
C ARG A 90 -7.59 -15.52 -8.49
N ASN A 91 -8.12 -14.39 -8.03
CA ASN A 91 -9.33 -14.37 -7.21
C ASN A 91 -10.57 -13.83 -7.95
N ILE A 92 -10.42 -12.97 -8.95
CA ILE A 92 -11.56 -12.38 -9.67
C ILE A 92 -12.38 -13.49 -10.35
N GLY A 93 -13.70 -13.44 -10.14
CA GLY A 93 -14.67 -14.36 -10.75
C GLY A 93 -14.91 -15.66 -9.99
N LYS A 94 -14.20 -15.91 -8.86
CA LYS A 94 -14.39 -17.11 -8.03
C LYS A 94 -15.45 -16.96 -6.94
N GLY A 95 -16.07 -15.78 -6.83
CA GLY A 95 -16.96 -15.43 -5.72
C GLY A 95 -16.18 -15.05 -4.47
N GLU A 96 -16.90 -14.73 -3.40
CA GLU A 96 -16.30 -14.32 -2.13
C GLU A 96 -15.51 -15.48 -1.50
N ASP A 97 -14.26 -15.19 -1.09
CA ASP A 97 -13.41 -16.16 -0.39
C ASP A 97 -14.07 -16.59 0.95
N PRO A 98 -14.15 -17.91 1.25
CA PRO A 98 -14.75 -18.44 2.47
C PRO A 98 -14.27 -17.79 3.78
N ARG A 99 -13.04 -17.27 3.80
CA ARG A 99 -12.48 -16.52 4.93
C ARG A 99 -13.32 -15.29 5.27
N TYR A 100 -13.74 -14.52 4.27
CA TYR A 100 -14.54 -13.31 4.48
C TYR A 100 -15.98 -13.65 4.82
N THR A 101 -16.56 -14.65 4.16
CA THR A 101 -17.88 -15.14 4.52
C THR A 101 -17.93 -15.65 5.96
N ALA A 102 -16.91 -16.38 6.41
CA ALA A 102 -16.80 -16.83 7.80
C ALA A 102 -16.61 -15.67 8.78
N LEU A 103 -15.86 -14.63 8.40
CA LEU A 103 -15.69 -13.42 9.20
C LEU A 103 -17.02 -12.66 9.33
N LEU A 104 -17.76 -12.50 8.23
CA LEU A 104 -19.08 -11.87 8.20
C LEU A 104 -20.10 -12.61 9.07
N LYS A 105 -20.05 -13.95 9.11
CA LYS A 105 -20.90 -14.75 10.01
C LYS A 105 -20.65 -14.42 11.49
N LYS A 106 -19.42 -14.04 11.87
CA LYS A 106 -19.07 -13.64 13.25
C LYS A 106 -19.59 -12.24 13.63
N ARG A 107 -20.18 -11.49 12.70
CA ARG A 107 -20.77 -10.17 12.97
C ARG A 107 -21.98 -10.25 13.90
N GLY A 108 -22.80 -11.31 13.76
CA GLY A 108 -24.13 -11.37 14.39
C GLY A 108 -24.99 -10.17 13.98
N ASP A 109 -25.60 -9.51 14.97
CA ASP A 109 -26.56 -8.41 14.75
C ASP A 109 -25.91 -7.02 14.61
N ALA A 110 -24.59 -6.90 14.78
CA ALA A 110 -23.90 -5.62 14.72
C ALA A 110 -24.05 -4.94 13.34
N ALA A 111 -24.29 -3.63 13.27
CA ALA A 111 -24.43 -2.92 11.99
C ALA A 111 -23.25 -3.17 11.04
N LEU A 112 -23.54 -3.42 9.75
CA LEU A 112 -22.56 -3.86 8.77
C LEU A 112 -21.38 -2.89 8.61
N ILE A 113 -21.64 -1.61 8.32
CA ILE A 113 -20.60 -0.62 7.98
C ILE A 113 -19.63 -0.39 9.16
N PRO A 114 -20.08 -0.05 10.39
CA PRO A 114 -19.15 0.15 11.51
C PRO A 114 -18.33 -1.10 11.82
N TRP A 115 -18.92 -2.28 11.65
CA TRP A 115 -18.21 -3.54 11.85
C TRP A 115 -17.14 -3.78 10.78
N LEU A 116 -17.45 -3.53 9.49
CA LEU A 116 -16.49 -3.64 8.39
C LEU A 116 -15.31 -2.68 8.58
N ILE A 117 -15.58 -1.43 8.96
CA ILE A 117 -14.54 -0.44 9.27
C ILE A 117 -13.67 -0.96 10.41
N LYS A 118 -14.26 -1.42 11.52
CA LYS A 118 -13.51 -1.85 12.71
C LYS A 118 -12.69 -3.11 12.49
N LYS A 119 -13.19 -4.07 11.69
CA LYS A 119 -12.61 -5.42 11.60
C LYS A 119 -11.82 -5.69 10.33
N ILE A 120 -12.09 -4.97 9.24
CA ILE A 120 -11.46 -5.19 7.95
C ILE A 120 -10.79 -3.89 7.50
N TYR A 121 -11.54 -2.95 6.94
CA TYR A 121 -10.98 -1.84 6.16
C TYR A 121 -10.19 -0.83 6.99
N GLY A 122 -10.65 -0.49 8.19
CA GLY A 122 -9.93 0.44 9.08
C GLY A 122 -8.64 -0.15 9.60
N MET A 123 -8.63 -1.46 9.93
CA MET A 123 -7.40 -2.15 10.33
C MET A 123 -6.39 -2.18 9.18
N GLN A 124 -6.85 -2.49 7.97
CA GLN A 124 -6.00 -2.50 6.77
C GLN A 124 -5.46 -1.09 6.47
N ALA A 125 -6.28 -0.05 6.61
CA ALA A 125 -5.84 1.34 6.45
C ALA A 125 -4.74 1.72 7.45
N VAL A 126 -4.90 1.40 8.74
CA VAL A 126 -3.89 1.68 9.77
C VAL A 126 -2.60 0.92 9.48
N LEU A 127 -2.69 -0.37 9.15
CA LEU A 127 -1.51 -1.18 8.86
C LEU A 127 -0.77 -0.70 7.61
N ALA A 128 -1.47 -0.43 6.51
CA ALA A 128 -0.86 0.10 5.28
C ALA A 128 -0.18 1.46 5.53
N PHE A 129 -0.83 2.35 6.29
CA PHE A 129 -0.26 3.63 6.65
C PHE A 129 1.02 3.48 7.48
N VAL A 130 1.01 2.65 8.52
CA VAL A 130 2.19 2.45 9.40
C VAL A 130 3.34 1.79 8.64
N VAL A 131 3.06 0.73 7.87
CA VAL A 131 4.09 -0.02 7.12
C VAL A 131 4.70 0.83 6.01
N SER A 132 3.96 1.81 5.47
CA SER A 132 4.47 2.70 4.42
C SER A 132 5.31 3.87 4.93
N ILE A 133 5.38 4.13 6.24
CA ILE A 133 6.16 5.27 6.79
C ILE A 133 7.59 5.37 6.23
N PRO A 134 8.38 4.27 6.07
CA PRO A 134 9.71 4.35 5.48
C PRO A 134 9.71 4.86 4.02
N VAL A 135 8.70 4.49 3.23
CA VAL A 135 8.52 4.97 1.85
C VAL A 135 8.24 6.47 1.87
N GLN A 136 7.37 6.92 2.76
CA GLN A 136 7.02 8.33 2.93
C GLN A 136 8.23 9.16 3.39
N PHE A 137 8.99 8.64 4.35
CA PHE A 137 10.18 9.28 4.90
C PHE A 137 11.27 9.48 3.84
N ALA A 138 11.48 8.47 2.99
CA ALA A 138 12.48 8.52 1.95
C ALA A 138 12.27 9.64 0.92
N MET A 139 11.05 10.19 0.81
CA MET A 139 10.73 11.30 -0.10
C MET A 139 11.38 12.63 0.30
N TYR A 140 11.77 12.78 1.57
CA TYR A 140 12.33 14.02 2.14
C TYR A 140 13.82 13.90 2.50
N VAL A 141 14.44 12.75 2.18
CA VAL A 141 15.88 12.55 2.42
C VAL A 141 16.67 13.29 1.35
N THR A 142 17.60 14.14 1.78
CA THR A 142 18.42 15.00 0.91
C THR A 142 19.63 14.28 0.31
N ALA A 143 20.05 13.15 0.89
CA ALA A 143 21.14 12.36 0.34
C ALA A 143 20.71 11.77 -1.00
N GLY A 144 21.47 11.98 -2.06
CA GLY A 144 21.13 11.47 -3.39
C GLY A 144 21.40 9.99 -3.59
N PHE A 145 21.68 9.62 -4.84
CA PHE A 145 22.07 8.25 -5.21
C PHE A 145 23.49 7.95 -4.71
N ASP A 146 23.60 7.02 -3.78
CA ASP A 146 24.87 6.54 -3.22
C ASP A 146 24.98 5.01 -3.31
N ALA A 147 26.10 4.46 -2.83
CA ALA A 147 26.31 3.01 -2.79
C ALA A 147 25.22 2.28 -1.98
N LEU A 148 24.66 2.92 -0.95
CA LEU A 148 23.60 2.34 -0.13
C LEU A 148 22.29 2.22 -0.92
N VAL A 149 21.93 3.24 -1.71
CA VAL A 149 20.78 3.20 -2.63
C VAL A 149 20.98 2.09 -3.67
N ALA A 150 22.18 1.96 -4.23
CA ALA A 150 22.48 0.88 -5.18
C ALA A 150 22.29 -0.51 -4.54
N ILE A 151 22.81 -0.73 -3.33
CA ILE A 151 22.62 -1.98 -2.57
C ILE A 151 21.13 -2.21 -2.28
N ALA A 152 20.39 -1.18 -1.88
CA ALA A 152 18.96 -1.29 -1.60
C ALA A 152 18.16 -1.72 -2.84
N ILE A 153 18.49 -1.18 -4.02
CA ILE A 153 17.86 -1.59 -5.29
C ILE A 153 18.15 -3.07 -5.58
N VAL A 154 19.39 -3.53 -5.38
CA VAL A 154 19.76 -4.94 -5.59
C VAL A 154 18.99 -5.85 -4.63
N VAL A 155 18.96 -5.51 -3.33
CA VAL A 155 18.22 -6.27 -2.31
C VAL A 155 16.72 -6.32 -2.65
N TRP A 156 16.15 -5.18 -3.05
CA TRP A 156 14.77 -5.11 -3.51
C TRP A 156 14.54 -6.00 -4.72
N GLY A 157 15.43 -5.99 -5.71
CA GLY A 157 15.33 -6.80 -6.93
C GLY A 157 15.37 -8.30 -6.64
N VAL A 158 16.22 -8.73 -5.70
CA VAL A 158 16.26 -10.12 -5.22
C VAL A 158 14.94 -10.51 -4.57
N GLY A 159 14.43 -9.68 -3.64
CA GLY A 159 13.15 -9.93 -2.98
C GLY A 159 11.99 -9.99 -3.98
N PHE A 160 11.93 -9.03 -4.90
CA PHE A 160 10.93 -8.99 -5.96
C PHE A 160 10.98 -10.23 -6.85
N THR A 161 12.18 -10.72 -7.18
CA THR A 161 12.36 -11.93 -7.99
C THR A 161 11.87 -13.18 -7.25
N ILE A 162 12.26 -13.34 -5.97
CA ILE A 162 11.82 -14.47 -5.14
C ILE A 162 10.30 -14.51 -5.06
N GLU A 163 9.68 -13.36 -4.77
CA GLU A 163 8.23 -13.25 -4.66
C GLU A 163 7.53 -13.57 -5.98
N THR A 164 8.02 -13.01 -7.10
CA THR A 164 7.46 -13.26 -8.44
C THR A 164 7.57 -14.73 -8.85
N VAL A 165 8.70 -15.38 -8.55
CA VAL A 165 8.89 -16.82 -8.82
C VAL A 165 7.99 -17.67 -7.92
N GLY A 166 7.87 -17.33 -6.63
CA GLY A 166 6.97 -18.00 -5.69
C GLY A 166 5.50 -17.89 -6.12
N ASP A 167 5.08 -16.71 -6.57
CA ASP A 167 3.74 -16.48 -7.13
C ASP A 167 3.51 -17.34 -8.38
N TRP A 168 4.49 -17.44 -9.27
CA TRP A 168 4.40 -18.30 -10.46
C TRP A 168 4.29 -19.78 -10.09
N GLN A 169 5.00 -20.25 -9.07
CA GLN A 169 4.92 -21.63 -8.59
C GLN A 169 3.55 -21.97 -8.01
N GLN A 170 2.91 -21.04 -7.29
CA GLN A 170 1.56 -21.24 -6.75
C GLN A 170 0.46 -21.23 -7.82
N ALA A 171 0.73 -20.69 -9.00
CA ALA A 171 -0.21 -20.64 -10.11
C ALA A 171 -0.18 -21.90 -11.01
N ARG A 172 0.79 -22.80 -10.81
CA ARG A 172 0.97 -24.06 -11.53
C ARG A 172 0.22 -25.20 -10.83
#